data_AF-A0A2G9SJT3-F1
#
_entry.id   AF-A0A2G9SJT3-F1
#
_cell.length_a   1.000
_cell.length_b   1.000
_cell.length_c   1.000
_cell.angle_alpha   90.00
_cell.angle_beta   90.00
_cell.angle_gamma   90.00
#
_symmetry.space_group_name_H-M   'P 1'
#
loop_
_entity.id
_entity.type
_entity.pdbx_description
1 polymer ?
#
loop_
_entity_poly.entity_id
_entity_poly.type
_entity_poly.pdbx_seq_one_letter_code
_entity_poly.pdbx_strand_id
1 'polypeptide(L)'
;MYPVVPDQIDENLKLSLQMELNSMAPGLTIQGVRVTKPKIPEAIRRNFELMEGEKTKLLIAAQRQKVVEKEAETERKKAVIEAEKVAQVAKIHDQQKVMEKETEKRISEIEDSAYLARERARADADYYTAEKFAEANRLKLTPQYLELIKYQAISANNKIYFGSDIPGMFMDSTSLKPPVMQQYGGGLSEREGKSQKKAGKL
;
A
#
# COMPACT_ATOMS: atom_id res chain seq x y z
N MET A 1 -51.14 -38.80 10.86
CA MET A 1 -52.36 -39.59 10.59
C MET A 1 -53.23 -38.73 9.70
N TYR A 2 -53.27 -38.98 8.38
CA TYR A 2 -54.17 -38.23 7.51
C TYR A 2 -55.60 -38.63 7.87
N PRO A 3 -56.51 -37.68 8.18
CA PRO A 3 -57.91 -38.03 8.37
C PRO A 3 -58.42 -38.60 7.05
N VAL A 4 -58.93 -39.83 7.08
CA VAL A 4 -59.62 -40.43 5.94
C VAL A 4 -60.77 -39.50 5.59
N VAL A 5 -60.82 -39.05 4.35
CA VAL A 5 -61.83 -38.11 3.88
C VAL A 5 -63.20 -38.77 4.07
N PRO A 6 -64.16 -38.14 4.78
CA PRO A 6 -65.48 -38.72 5.06
C PRO A 6 -66.20 -39.21 3.79
N ASP A 7 -65.95 -38.54 2.67
CA ASP A 7 -66.50 -38.90 1.37
C ASP A 7 -66.08 -40.30 0.91
N GLN A 8 -64.89 -40.78 1.29
CA GLN A 8 -64.45 -42.14 0.93
C GLN A 8 -65.16 -43.21 1.74
N ILE A 9 -65.55 -42.90 2.99
CA ILE A 9 -66.32 -43.81 3.85
C ILE A 9 -67.75 -43.89 3.35
N ASP A 10 -68.35 -42.75 3.02
CA ASP A 10 -69.70 -42.64 2.46
C ASP A 10 -69.84 -43.47 1.16
N GLU A 11 -68.87 -43.37 0.26
CA GLU A 11 -68.86 -44.13 -1.00
C GLU A 11 -68.66 -45.64 -0.78
N ASN A 12 -67.74 -46.04 0.09
CA ASN A 12 -67.52 -47.45 0.41
C ASN A 12 -68.76 -48.08 1.06
N LEU A 13 -69.47 -47.33 1.91
CA LEU A 13 -70.70 -47.78 2.56
C LEU A 13 -71.87 -47.89 1.57
N LYS A 14 -72.01 -46.92 0.66
CA LYS A 14 -72.99 -46.96 -0.43
C LYS A 14 -72.83 -48.20 -1.30
N LEU A 15 -71.59 -48.49 -1.73
CA LEU A 15 -71.29 -49.66 -2.57
C LEU A 15 -71.66 -50.97 -1.85
N SER A 16 -71.26 -51.10 -0.58
CA SER A 16 -71.54 -52.29 0.23
C SER A 16 -73.06 -52.54 0.38
N LEU A 17 -73.82 -51.48 0.71
CA LEU A 17 -75.27 -51.58 0.85
C LEU A 17 -75.99 -51.85 -0.48
N GLN A 18 -75.52 -51.26 -1.59
CA GLN A 18 -76.11 -51.51 -2.93
C GLN A 18 -75.93 -52.98 -3.36
N MET A 19 -74.78 -53.58 -3.05
CA MET A 19 -74.51 -54.98 -3.35
C MET A 19 -75.48 -55.92 -2.62
N GLU A 20 -75.75 -55.68 -1.33
CA GLU A 20 -76.71 -56.47 -0.56
C GLU A 20 -78.15 -56.28 -1.06
N LEU A 21 -78.52 -55.04 -1.39
CA LEU A 21 -79.88 -54.69 -1.81
C LEU A 21 -80.25 -55.32 -3.16
N ASN A 22 -79.27 -55.42 -4.08
CA ASN A 22 -79.45 -56.12 -5.36
C ASN A 22 -79.83 -57.60 -5.19
N SER A 23 -79.42 -58.26 -4.10
CA SER A 23 -79.78 -59.66 -3.82
C SER A 23 -81.17 -59.81 -3.19
N MET A 24 -81.65 -58.82 -2.44
CA MET A 24 -82.89 -58.90 -1.67
C MET A 24 -84.10 -58.30 -2.39
N ALA A 25 -83.91 -57.23 -3.16
CA ALA A 25 -84.99 -56.57 -3.89
C ALA A 25 -84.45 -55.97 -5.21
N PRO A 26 -84.42 -56.75 -6.31
CA PRO A 26 -83.93 -56.27 -7.59
C PRO A 26 -84.85 -55.15 -8.10
N GLY A 27 -84.30 -53.93 -8.23
CA GLY A 27 -85.03 -52.75 -8.72
C GLY A 27 -84.90 -51.49 -7.87
N LEU A 28 -84.33 -51.57 -6.67
CA LEU A 28 -84.08 -50.44 -5.77
C LEU A 28 -82.61 -49.98 -5.86
N THR A 29 -82.40 -48.66 -5.95
CA THR A 29 -81.06 -48.05 -6.03
C THR A 29 -80.85 -47.02 -4.93
N ILE A 30 -79.69 -47.08 -4.28
CA ILE A 30 -79.27 -46.16 -3.23
C ILE A 30 -78.57 -44.97 -3.91
N GLN A 31 -79.19 -43.80 -3.86
CA GLN A 31 -78.62 -42.60 -4.48
C GLN A 31 -77.41 -42.06 -3.71
N GLY A 32 -77.45 -42.08 -2.38
CA GLY A 32 -76.35 -41.63 -1.52
C GLY A 32 -76.51 -42.08 -0.08
N VAL A 33 -75.37 -42.27 0.59
CA VAL A 33 -75.28 -42.57 2.02
C VAL A 33 -74.41 -41.49 2.65
N ARG A 34 -74.82 -40.97 3.81
CA ARG A 34 -74.04 -40.00 4.58
C ARG A 34 -73.84 -40.52 5.99
N VAL A 35 -72.59 -40.68 6.39
CA VAL A 35 -72.23 -41.06 7.76
C VAL A 35 -72.26 -39.81 8.64
N THR A 36 -72.83 -39.95 9.83
CA THR A 36 -72.84 -38.86 10.81
C THR A 36 -71.46 -38.69 11.42
N LYS A 37 -71.08 -37.44 11.72
CA LYS A 37 -69.80 -37.16 12.38
C LYS A 37 -69.79 -37.83 13.77
N PRO A 38 -68.81 -38.70 14.09
CA PRO A 38 -68.74 -39.31 15.40
C PRO A 38 -68.48 -38.23 16.46
N LYS A 39 -69.24 -38.28 17.56
CA LYS A 39 -69.03 -37.35 18.68
C LYS A 39 -67.88 -37.85 19.54
N ILE A 40 -66.71 -37.22 19.39
CA ILE A 40 -65.54 -37.53 20.22
C ILE A 40 -65.79 -37.04 21.66
N PRO A 41 -65.63 -37.90 22.68
CA PRO A 41 -65.73 -37.49 24.09
C PRO A 41 -64.72 -36.39 24.45
N GLU A 42 -65.13 -35.46 25.31
CA GLU A 42 -64.33 -34.27 25.62
C GLU A 42 -62.96 -34.60 26.25
N ALA A 43 -62.89 -35.67 27.04
CA ALA A 43 -61.65 -36.14 27.66
C ALA A 43 -60.59 -36.51 26.62
N ILE A 44 -60.99 -37.19 25.54
CA ILE A 44 -60.08 -37.58 24.46
C ILE A 44 -59.65 -36.35 23.67
N ARG A 45 -60.58 -35.44 23.36
CA ARG A 45 -60.28 -34.19 22.63
C ARG A 45 -59.19 -33.36 23.34
N ARG A 46 -59.35 -33.12 24.65
CA ARG A 46 -58.39 -32.34 25.44
C ARG A 46 -56.99 -32.98 25.46
N ASN A 47 -56.92 -34.31 25.58
CA ASN A 47 -55.64 -35.02 25.57
C ASN A 47 -54.93 -34.97 24.21
N PHE A 48 -55.69 -35.08 23.11
CA PHE A 48 -55.14 -34.92 21.76
C PHE A 48 -54.65 -33.49 21.50
N GLU A 49 -55.39 -32.48 21.95
CA GLU A 49 -54.98 -31.08 21.84
C GLU A 49 -53.67 -30.78 22.60
N LEU A 50 -53.54 -31.31 23.82
CA LEU A 50 -52.30 -31.20 24.61
C LEU A 50 -51.13 -31.89 23.92
N MET A 51 -51.32 -33.13 23.46
CA MET A 51 -50.29 -33.91 22.80
C MET A 51 -49.80 -33.26 21.51
N GLU A 52 -50.71 -32.78 20.66
CA GLU A 52 -50.34 -32.09 19.41
C GLU A 52 -49.66 -30.74 19.69
N GLY A 53 -50.05 -30.06 20.77
CA GLY A 53 -49.37 -28.86 21.25
C GLY A 53 -47.93 -29.13 21.69
N GLU A 54 -47.70 -30.18 22.48
CA GLU A 54 -46.36 -30.58 22.92
C GLU A 54 -45.47 -31.04 21.78
N LYS A 55 -46.02 -31.84 20.86
CA LYS A 55 -45.32 -32.30 19.67
C LYS A 55 -44.90 -31.14 18.78
N THR A 56 -45.77 -30.16 18.59
CA THR A 56 -45.45 -28.95 17.83
C THR A 56 -44.36 -28.14 18.52
N LYS A 57 -44.45 -27.95 19.84
CA LYS A 57 -43.40 -27.26 20.63
C LYS A 57 -42.06 -27.96 20.54
N LEU A 58 -42.03 -29.29 20.64
CA LEU A 58 -40.81 -30.09 20.52
C LEU A 58 -40.18 -29.94 19.14
N LEU A 59 -40.99 -29.99 18.08
CA LEU A 59 -40.51 -29.78 16.71
C LEU A 59 -39.93 -28.38 16.53
N ILE A 60 -40.60 -27.34 17.05
CA ILE A 60 -40.11 -25.95 17.00
C ILE A 60 -38.79 -25.82 17.75
N ALA A 61 -38.69 -26.39 18.96
CA ALA A 61 -37.47 -26.34 19.76
C ALA A 61 -36.30 -27.03 19.05
N ALA A 62 -36.52 -28.22 18.47
CA ALA A 62 -35.51 -28.95 17.72
C ALA A 62 -35.04 -28.18 16.46
N GLN A 63 -35.97 -27.54 15.74
CA GLN A 63 -35.60 -26.70 14.58
C GLN A 63 -34.83 -25.45 15.02
N ARG A 64 -35.23 -24.82 16.13
CA ARG A 64 -34.52 -23.67 16.68
C ARG A 64 -33.09 -24.02 17.09
N GLN A 65 -32.88 -25.18 17.72
CA GLN A 65 -31.54 -25.68 18.06
C GLN A 65 -30.67 -25.82 16.80
N LYS A 66 -31.21 -26.43 15.73
CA LYS A 66 -30.50 -26.56 14.44
C LYS A 66 -30.15 -25.22 13.80
N VAL A 67 -31.01 -24.21 13.93
CA VAL A 67 -30.73 -22.86 13.42
C VAL A 67 -29.57 -22.25 14.20
N VAL A 68 -29.59 -22.31 15.53
CA VAL A 68 -28.52 -21.78 16.38
C VAL A 68 -27.18 -22.46 16.10
N GLU A 69 -27.17 -23.79 15.95
CA GLU A 69 -25.95 -24.53 15.58
C GLU A 69 -25.38 -24.06 14.23
N LYS A 70 -26.23 -23.93 13.21
CA LYS A 70 -25.81 -23.46 11.89
C LYS A 70 -25.38 -22.00 11.87
N GLU A 71 -26.04 -21.14 12.64
CA GLU A 71 -25.67 -19.73 12.80
C GLU A 71 -24.30 -19.62 13.48
N ALA A 72 -24.05 -20.39 14.54
CA ALA A 72 -22.75 -20.41 15.22
C ALA A 72 -21.63 -20.91 14.29
N GLU A 73 -21.88 -21.94 13.47
CA GLU A 73 -20.91 -22.37 12.45
C GLU A 73 -20.68 -21.31 11.38
N THR A 74 -21.73 -20.62 10.96
CA THR A 74 -21.66 -19.54 9.96
C THR A 74 -20.88 -18.35 10.50
N GLU A 75 -21.10 -17.98 11.75
CA GLU A 75 -20.38 -16.91 12.43
C GLU A 75 -18.90 -17.23 12.59
N ARG A 76 -18.56 -18.46 12.97
CA ARG A 76 -17.16 -18.93 13.02
C ARG A 76 -16.48 -18.81 11.67
N LYS A 77 -17.12 -19.30 10.60
CA LYS A 77 -16.57 -19.20 9.23
C LYS A 77 -16.42 -17.74 8.80
N LYS A 78 -17.41 -16.90 9.10
CA LYS A 78 -17.36 -15.47 8.80
C LYS A 78 -16.21 -14.78 9.53
N ALA A 79 -15.96 -15.12 10.79
CA ALA A 79 -14.85 -14.56 11.57
C ALA A 79 -13.48 -14.96 10.99
N VAL A 80 -13.32 -16.22 10.57
CA VAL A 80 -12.10 -16.69 9.90
C VAL A 80 -11.87 -15.94 8.59
N ILE A 81 -12.90 -15.84 7.74
CA ILE A 81 -12.81 -15.14 6.46
C ILE A 81 -12.47 -13.65 6.66
N GLU A 82 -13.06 -12.99 7.66
CA GLU A 82 -12.75 -11.58 7.92
C GLU A 82 -11.31 -11.41 8.44
N ALA A 83 -10.84 -12.32 9.31
CA ALA A 83 -9.45 -12.30 9.77
C ALA A 83 -8.46 -12.51 8.61
N GLU A 84 -8.73 -13.47 7.72
CA GLU A 84 -7.92 -13.73 6.52
C GLU A 84 -7.91 -12.52 5.57
N LYS A 85 -9.07 -11.90 5.35
CA LYS A 85 -9.19 -10.69 4.54
C LYS A 85 -8.35 -9.55 5.10
N VAL A 86 -8.43 -9.29 6.41
CA VAL A 86 -7.63 -8.26 7.06
C VAL A 86 -6.13 -8.56 6.92
N ALA A 87 -5.72 -9.80 7.12
CA ALA A 87 -4.33 -10.22 6.93
C ALA A 87 -3.84 -10.01 5.49
N GLN A 88 -4.69 -10.31 4.50
CA GLN A 88 -4.37 -10.11 3.08
C GLN A 88 -4.25 -8.62 2.72
N VAL A 89 -5.15 -7.77 3.24
CA VAL A 89 -5.07 -6.32 3.04
C VAL A 89 -3.80 -5.75 3.68
N ALA A 90 -3.45 -6.18 4.90
CA ALA A 90 -2.22 -5.78 5.56
C ALA A 90 -0.98 -6.17 4.72
N LYS A 91 -0.96 -7.39 4.18
CA LYS A 91 0.12 -7.85 3.30
C LYS A 91 0.27 -6.99 2.05
N ILE A 92 -0.83 -6.62 1.39
CA ILE A 92 -0.78 -5.75 0.20
C ILE A 92 -0.22 -4.37 0.56
N HIS A 93 -0.68 -3.81 1.68
CA HIS A 93 -0.21 -2.50 2.13
C HIS A 93 1.27 -2.50 2.53
N ASP A 94 1.74 -3.58 3.18
CA ASP A 94 3.15 -3.75 3.50
C ASP A 94 4.00 -3.92 2.24
N GLN A 95 3.52 -4.71 1.26
CA GLN A 95 4.17 -4.85 -0.05
C GLN A 95 4.25 -3.52 -0.79
N GLN A 96 3.19 -2.71 -0.77
CA GLN A 96 3.18 -1.37 -1.36
C GLN A 96 4.24 -0.48 -0.69
N LYS A 97 4.30 -0.45 0.64
CA LYS A 97 5.29 0.34 1.38
C LYS A 97 6.72 -0.10 1.10
N VAL A 98 6.97 -1.41 1.03
CA VAL A 98 8.30 -1.94 0.68
C VAL A 98 8.68 -1.49 -0.72
N MET A 99 7.77 -1.63 -1.69
CA MET A 99 8.00 -1.21 -3.07
C MET A 99 8.24 0.29 -3.19
N GLU A 100 7.50 1.12 -2.44
CA GLU A 100 7.72 2.57 -2.38
C GLU A 100 9.12 2.89 -1.86
N LYS A 101 9.55 2.25 -0.77
CA LYS A 101 10.88 2.46 -0.18
C LYS A 101 12.02 1.95 -1.07
N GLU A 102 11.84 0.81 -1.72
CA GLU A 102 12.79 0.29 -2.69
C GLU A 102 12.93 1.21 -3.89
N THR A 103 11.81 1.76 -4.38
CA THR A 103 11.80 2.73 -5.48
C THR A 103 12.51 4.02 -5.07
N GLU A 104 12.23 4.54 -3.87
CA GLU A 104 12.87 5.72 -3.32
C GLU A 104 14.39 5.54 -3.19
N LYS A 105 14.84 4.37 -2.69
CA LYS A 105 16.27 4.02 -2.65
C LYS A 105 16.88 4.00 -4.05
N ARG A 106 16.20 3.39 -5.03
CA ARG A 106 16.68 3.30 -6.40
C ARG A 106 16.78 4.67 -7.08
N ILE A 107 15.82 5.56 -6.82
CA ILE A 107 15.87 6.94 -7.32
C ILE A 107 17.07 7.67 -6.71
N SER A 108 17.27 7.57 -5.39
CA SER A 108 18.44 8.17 -4.72
C SER A 108 19.76 7.67 -5.30
N GLU A 109 19.90 6.36 -5.56
CA GLU A 109 21.11 5.80 -6.18
C GLU A 109 21.36 6.36 -7.59
N ILE A 110 20.29 6.52 -8.39
CA ILE A 110 20.38 7.14 -9.71
C ILE A 110 20.78 8.61 -9.60
N GLU A 111 20.16 9.36 -8.70
CA GLU A 111 20.46 10.78 -8.46
C GLU A 111 21.90 10.99 -8.00
N ASP A 112 22.40 10.18 -7.06
CA ASP A 112 23.78 10.22 -6.59
C ASP A 112 24.76 9.92 -7.73
N SER A 113 24.48 8.89 -8.53
CA SER A 113 25.32 8.53 -9.68
C SER A 113 25.33 9.62 -10.75
N ALA A 114 24.17 10.25 -11.01
CA ALA A 114 24.03 11.34 -11.96
C ALA A 114 24.74 12.61 -11.47
N TYR A 115 24.64 12.91 -10.17
CA TYR A 115 25.34 14.03 -9.55
C TYR A 115 26.86 13.85 -9.65
N LEU A 116 27.37 12.67 -9.29
CA LEU A 116 28.80 12.37 -9.40
C LEU A 116 29.29 12.47 -10.85
N ALA A 117 28.53 11.92 -11.80
CA ALA A 117 28.87 12.02 -13.22
C ALA A 117 28.90 13.48 -13.70
N ARG A 118 27.95 14.31 -13.25
CA ARG A 118 27.87 15.73 -13.60
C ARG A 118 29.03 16.54 -13.02
N GLU A 119 29.34 16.36 -11.73
CA GLU A 119 30.45 17.07 -11.09
C GLU A 119 31.79 16.65 -11.68
N ARG A 120 31.96 15.37 -12.00
CA ARG A 120 33.15 14.89 -12.72
C ARG A 120 33.27 15.53 -14.10
N ALA A 121 32.20 15.52 -14.90
CA ALA A 121 32.22 16.14 -16.22
C ALA A 121 32.53 17.64 -16.15
N ARG A 122 32.04 18.34 -15.12
CA ARG A 122 32.36 19.75 -14.88
C ARG A 122 33.83 19.96 -14.52
N ALA A 123 34.35 19.17 -13.58
CA ALA A 123 35.76 19.23 -13.19
C ALA A 123 36.70 18.91 -14.38
N ASP A 124 36.34 17.91 -15.20
CA ASP A 124 37.10 17.54 -16.40
C ASP A 124 37.07 18.67 -17.44
N ALA A 125 35.93 19.35 -17.62
CA ALA A 125 35.82 20.52 -18.50
C ALA A 125 36.64 21.72 -17.98
N ASP A 126 36.57 22.02 -16.68
CA ASP A 126 37.36 23.07 -16.04
C ASP A 126 38.87 22.78 -16.14
N TYR A 127 39.27 21.52 -15.97
CA TYR A 127 40.65 21.07 -16.17
C TYR A 127 41.11 21.28 -17.61
N TYR A 128 40.32 20.82 -18.59
CA TYR A 128 40.67 20.94 -20.01
C TYR A 128 40.79 22.41 -20.45
N THR A 129 39.88 23.27 -19.98
CA THR A 129 39.95 24.71 -20.27
C THR A 129 41.19 25.35 -19.65
N ALA A 130 41.53 25.03 -18.41
CA ALA A 130 42.73 25.51 -17.74
C ALA A 130 44.02 25.02 -18.42
N GLU A 131 44.06 23.75 -18.83
CA GLU A 131 45.18 23.15 -19.57
C GLU A 131 45.40 23.87 -20.91
N LYS A 132 44.33 24.04 -21.72
CA LYS A 132 44.41 24.76 -23.00
C LYS A 132 44.82 26.21 -22.82
N PHE A 133 44.34 26.86 -21.75
CA PHE A 133 44.76 28.21 -21.41
C PHE A 133 46.24 28.28 -21.03
N ALA A 134 46.74 27.32 -20.24
CA ALA A 134 48.15 27.23 -19.89
C ALA A 134 49.04 26.96 -21.12
N GLU A 135 48.64 26.07 -22.01
CA GLU A 135 49.31 25.83 -23.30
C GLU A 135 49.36 27.09 -24.17
N ALA A 136 48.23 27.80 -24.29
CA ALA A 136 48.16 29.05 -25.04
C ALA A 136 49.06 30.13 -24.43
N ASN A 137 49.11 30.25 -23.10
CA ASN A 137 49.99 31.19 -22.42
C ASN A 137 51.47 30.83 -22.60
N ARG A 138 51.81 29.54 -22.62
CA ARG A 138 53.16 29.08 -22.94
C ARG A 138 53.59 29.50 -24.35
N LEU A 139 52.69 29.42 -25.34
CA LEU A 139 52.95 29.90 -26.70
C LEU A 139 53.04 31.43 -26.80
N LYS A 140 52.24 32.15 -26.01
CA LYS A 140 52.29 33.63 -25.94
C LYS A 140 53.52 34.16 -25.20
N LEU A 141 54.31 33.30 -24.55
CA LEU A 141 55.50 33.67 -23.80
C LEU A 141 56.71 33.93 -24.71
N THR A 142 56.53 34.77 -25.74
CA THR A 142 57.60 35.27 -26.60
C THR A 142 58.01 36.67 -26.15
N PRO A 143 59.31 37.01 -26.16
CA PRO A 143 59.77 38.31 -25.66
C PRO A 143 59.14 39.49 -26.42
N GLN A 144 58.91 39.33 -27.73
CA GLN A 144 58.30 40.37 -28.57
C GLN A 144 56.82 40.61 -28.24
N TYR A 145 56.05 39.56 -27.92
CA TYR A 145 54.65 39.71 -27.55
C TYR A 145 54.48 40.34 -26.16
N LEU A 146 55.35 39.98 -25.22
CA LEU A 146 55.36 40.58 -23.87
C LEU A 146 55.71 42.08 -23.92
N GLU A 147 56.66 42.49 -24.77
CA GLU A 147 56.96 43.91 -25.00
C GLU A 147 55.76 44.66 -25.60
N LEU A 148 55.12 44.10 -26.63
CA LEU A 148 53.91 44.69 -27.23
C LEU A 148 52.81 44.88 -26.17
N ILE A 149 52.54 43.85 -25.37
CA ILE A 149 51.54 43.89 -24.29
C ILE A 149 51.93 44.90 -23.21
N LYS A 150 53.22 44.98 -22.84
CA LYS A 150 53.72 45.99 -21.89
C LYS A 150 53.45 47.40 -22.40
N TYR A 151 53.80 47.71 -23.64
CA TYR A 151 53.54 49.03 -24.22
C TYR A 151 52.04 49.33 -24.33
N GLN A 152 51.22 48.34 -24.70
CA GLN A 152 49.77 48.48 -24.77
C GLN A 152 49.15 48.75 -23.39
N ALA A 153 49.59 48.05 -22.35
CA ALA A 153 49.15 48.24 -20.97
C ALA A 153 49.57 49.62 -20.42
N ILE A 154 50.80 50.06 -20.71
CA ILE A 154 51.29 51.41 -20.37
C ILE A 154 50.43 52.47 -21.06
N SER A 155 50.11 52.29 -22.34
CA SER A 155 49.28 53.22 -23.10
C SER A 155 47.85 53.30 -22.57
N ALA A 156 47.26 52.17 -22.13
CA ALA A 156 45.88 52.11 -21.66
C ALA A 156 45.70 52.60 -20.22
N ASN A 157 46.70 52.42 -19.36
CA ASN A 157 46.66 52.82 -17.95
C ASN A 157 47.33 54.16 -17.69
N ASN A 158 47.52 54.98 -18.72
CA ASN A 158 48.23 56.25 -18.60
C ASN A 158 47.32 57.32 -17.97
N LYS A 159 47.09 57.25 -16.66
CA LYS A 159 46.66 58.39 -15.86
C LYS A 159 47.90 59.25 -15.64
N ILE A 160 47.97 60.36 -16.36
CA ILE A 160 49.09 61.30 -16.26
C ILE A 160 48.98 62.01 -14.90
N TYR A 161 49.79 61.62 -13.93
CA TYR A 161 49.92 62.31 -12.64
C TYR A 161 51.06 63.32 -12.74
N PHE A 162 50.76 64.61 -12.56
CA PHE A 162 51.74 65.70 -12.55
C PHE A 162 52.06 66.10 -11.10
N GLY A 163 53.33 66.04 -10.71
CA GLY A 163 53.81 66.41 -9.37
C GLY A 163 55.31 66.15 -9.19
N SER A 164 55.96 66.84 -8.25
CA SER A 164 57.42 66.90 -8.10
C SER A 164 58.09 65.66 -7.49
N ASP A 165 57.32 64.63 -7.12
CA ASP A 165 57.84 63.35 -6.60
C ASP A 165 56.98 62.18 -7.12
N ILE A 166 57.44 61.51 -8.18
CA ILE A 166 56.82 60.30 -8.72
C ILE A 166 57.70 59.11 -8.34
N PRO A 167 57.19 58.08 -7.63
CA PRO A 167 57.96 56.88 -7.33
C PRO A 167 58.43 56.18 -8.61
N GLY A 168 59.74 55.92 -8.71
CA GLY A 168 60.43 55.35 -9.89
C GLY A 168 60.10 53.88 -10.20
N MET A 169 58.85 53.45 -10.00
CA MET A 169 58.40 52.08 -10.21
C MET A 169 57.90 51.83 -11.65
N PHE A 170 57.76 52.88 -12.46
CA PHE A 170 57.23 52.80 -13.84
C PHE A 170 58.30 52.73 -14.95
N MET A 171 59.58 52.91 -14.63
CA MET A 171 60.67 52.92 -15.62
C MET A 171 61.95 52.27 -15.09
N ASP A 172 61.87 51.07 -14.50
CA ASP A 172 63.09 50.31 -14.22
C ASP A 172 63.42 49.36 -15.38
N SER A 173 64.30 49.82 -16.25
CA SER A 173 65.07 48.97 -17.15
C SER A 173 66.24 48.40 -16.33
N THR A 174 66.34 47.08 -16.23
CA THR A 174 67.43 46.28 -15.60
C THR A 174 67.18 45.75 -14.18
N SER A 175 66.68 44.51 -14.06
CA SER A 175 67.19 43.53 -13.08
C SER A 175 66.47 42.17 -13.17
N LEU A 176 67.01 41.29 -14.03
CA LEU A 176 66.88 39.84 -13.83
C LEU A 176 67.66 39.46 -12.57
N LYS A 177 67.00 39.24 -11.44
CA LYS A 177 67.51 38.39 -10.36
C LYS A 177 66.64 37.14 -10.29
N PRO A 178 67.22 35.93 -10.33
CA PRO A 178 66.42 34.71 -10.19
C PRO A 178 65.87 34.60 -8.77
N PRO A 179 64.63 34.10 -8.58
CA PRO A 179 64.07 33.91 -7.26
C PRO A 179 64.79 32.76 -6.54
N VAL A 180 65.34 33.08 -5.37
CA VAL A 180 65.83 32.12 -4.38
C VAL A 180 64.64 31.31 -3.87
N MET A 181 64.75 29.98 -3.87
CA MET A 181 63.77 29.10 -3.23
C MET A 181 63.74 29.37 -1.72
N GLN A 182 62.64 29.96 -1.24
CA GLN A 182 62.30 30.02 0.18
C GLN A 182 61.43 28.81 0.53
N GLN A 183 62.01 27.81 1.20
CA GLN A 183 61.23 26.74 1.82
C GLN A 183 60.34 27.33 2.92
N TYR A 184 59.03 27.16 2.77
CA TYR A 184 58.08 27.31 3.88
C TYR A 184 57.76 25.92 4.43
N GLY A 185 58.45 25.59 5.52
CA GLY A 185 58.02 24.57 6.47
C GLY A 185 57.04 25.17 7.49
N GLY A 186 56.13 24.33 7.99
CA GLY A 186 55.23 24.60 9.11
C GLY A 186 53.80 24.87 8.66
N GLY A 187 52.77 24.15 9.12
CA GLY A 187 52.70 23.06 10.07
C GLY A 187 51.26 22.55 10.07
N LEU A 188 51.09 21.22 10.13
CA LEU A 188 49.82 20.59 10.41
C LEU A 188 49.40 20.95 11.84
N SER A 189 48.41 21.82 11.99
CA SER A 189 47.69 21.95 13.26
C SER A 189 46.48 21.01 13.22
N GLU A 190 46.60 19.87 13.88
CA GLU A 190 45.49 19.04 14.31
C GLU A 190 44.47 19.91 15.07
N ARG A 191 43.23 19.97 14.58
CA ARG A 191 42.10 20.41 15.39
C ARG A 191 41.41 19.16 15.92
N GLU A 192 41.77 18.80 17.15
CA GLU A 192 40.98 17.90 17.98
C GLU A 192 39.56 18.49 18.15
N GLY A 193 38.58 17.83 17.55
CA GLY A 193 37.17 18.03 17.87
C GLY A 193 36.86 17.39 19.22
N LYS A 194 36.73 18.21 20.26
CA LYS A 194 36.20 17.80 21.56
C LYS A 194 34.76 17.31 21.40
N SER A 195 34.58 15.99 21.51
CA SER A 195 33.31 15.32 21.74
C SER A 195 32.74 15.73 23.10
N GLN A 196 31.66 16.50 23.12
CA GLN A 196 30.82 16.63 24.31
C GLN A 196 29.90 15.41 24.39
N LYS A 197 30.32 14.43 25.20
CA LYS A 197 29.42 13.43 25.78
C LYS A 197 28.45 14.13 26.74
N LYS A 198 27.18 14.26 26.37
CA LYS A 198 26.10 14.39 27.36
C LYS A 198 25.88 13.02 27.99
N ALA A 199 26.43 12.84 29.19
CA ALA A 199 26.07 11.76 30.08
C ALA A 199 24.64 11.98 30.60
N GLY A 200 23.83 10.93 30.57
CA GLY A 200 22.55 10.87 31.28
C GLY A 200 22.74 10.62 32.77
N LYS A 201 21.71 11.04 33.53
CA LYS A 201 21.26 10.69 34.90
C LYS A 201 20.57 11.95 35.45
N LEU A 202 19.38 11.94 36.05
CA LEU A 202 18.45 10.92 36.51
C LEU A 202 17.03 11.42 36.23
#